data_AF-K0F5H8-F1
#
_entry.id   AF-K0F5H8-F1
#
_cell.length_a   1.000
_cell.length_b   1.000
_cell.length_c   1.000
_cell.angle_alpha   90.00
_cell.angle_beta   90.00
_cell.angle_gamma   90.00
#
_symmetry.space_group_name_H-M   'P 1'
#
loop_
_entity.id
_entity.type
_entity.pdbx_description
1 polymer ?
#
loop_
_entity_poly.entity_id
_entity_poly.type
_entity_poly.pdbx_seq_one_letter_code
_entity_poly.pdbx_strand_id
1 'polypeptide(L)'
;MECKECRTALSARIDGERETVPAARVDEHLEQCGECCSWYVAAVETSKRLRDTSSYAPDLTDAIFAAAELERPDRARLSRWRAAVAGVRDVTFTTGAGWARVALGALGVLQCVLGLAQLAGLDFGMSHHHGAEMTRHLLNESTAWSLAIGIGFLYCALRPHAAAGVLPVLGVLVAALSAFVVADLYSGVVPISRVLSHGVLVVALALVVVVHRSRRPDTSPPASDRAPADLVLPPGAQFGRRLGHLRSTQDPAA
;
A
#
# COMPACT_ATOMS: atom_id res chain seq x y z
N MET A 1 48.61 -4.29 6.39
CA MET A 1 47.31 -3.61 6.17
C MET A 1 47.44 -2.73 4.96
N GLU A 2 46.46 -2.73 4.06
CA GLU A 2 46.48 -1.83 2.90
C GLU A 2 46.06 -0.41 3.29
N CYS A 3 46.61 0.62 2.62
CA CYS A 3 46.24 2.02 2.87
C CYS A 3 44.73 2.27 2.75
N LYS A 4 44.04 1.54 1.86
CA LYS A 4 42.57 1.63 1.70
C LYS A 4 41.81 1.18 2.94
N GLU A 5 42.21 0.05 3.54
CA GLU A 5 41.62 -0.45 4.78
C GLU A 5 41.90 0.51 5.93
N CYS A 6 43.14 1.02 6.03
CA CYS A 6 43.54 2.03 7.00
C CYS A 6 42.66 3.28 6.92
N ARG A 7 42.49 3.85 5.73
CA ARG A 7 41.65 5.04 5.51
C ARG A 7 40.17 4.77 5.81
N THR A 8 39.69 3.56 5.56
CA THR A 8 38.31 3.16 5.89
C THR A 8 38.11 3.11 7.41
N ALA A 9 39.05 2.51 8.15
CA ALA A 9 39.02 2.49 9.61
C ALA A 9 39.15 3.90 10.22
N LEU A 10 40.05 4.73 9.69
CA LEU A 10 40.20 6.12 10.13
C LEU A 10 38.97 6.98 9.80
N SER A 11 38.28 6.73 8.68
CA SER A 11 36.99 7.39 8.38
C SER A 11 35.95 7.05 9.45
N ALA A 12 35.80 5.77 9.78
CA ALA A 12 34.90 5.34 10.85
C ALA A 12 35.26 5.99 12.21
N ARG A 13 36.57 6.11 12.51
CA ARG A 13 37.06 6.82 13.72
C ARG A 13 36.65 8.29 13.74
N ILE A 14 36.68 9.00 12.61
CA ILE A 14 36.25 10.41 12.50
C ILE A 14 34.75 10.58 12.76
N ASP A 15 33.97 9.61 12.29
CA ASP A 15 32.50 9.58 12.43
C ASP A 15 32.04 9.05 13.81
N GLY A 16 32.98 8.60 14.65
CA GLY A 16 32.69 8.00 15.96
C GLY A 16 32.09 6.59 15.87
N GLU A 17 32.18 5.97 14.69
CA GLU A 17 31.74 4.61 14.45
C GLU A 17 32.83 3.59 14.83
N ARG A 18 32.44 2.31 14.86
CA ARG A 18 33.37 1.22 15.18
C ARG A 18 34.33 1.00 14.00
N GLU A 19 35.63 1.04 14.28
CA GLU A 19 36.67 0.72 13.30
C GLU A 19 36.57 -0.73 12.81
N THR A 20 36.76 -0.94 11.50
CA THR A 20 36.73 -2.27 10.87
C THR A 20 37.94 -3.13 11.21
N VAL A 21 39.03 -2.51 11.66
CA VAL A 21 40.29 -3.13 12.07
C VAL A 21 40.62 -2.65 13.49
N PRO A 22 41.24 -3.46 14.36
CA PRO A 22 41.63 -3.01 15.70
C PRO A 22 42.49 -1.74 15.65
N ALA A 23 42.14 -0.75 16.47
CA ALA A 23 42.78 0.56 16.50
C ALA A 23 44.32 0.49 16.61
N ALA A 24 44.84 -0.44 17.42
CA ALA A 24 46.28 -0.64 17.57
C ALA A 24 47.01 -0.94 16.25
N ARG A 25 46.40 -1.70 15.32
CA ARG A 25 46.99 -1.97 13.99
C ARG A 25 46.91 -0.75 13.06
N VAL A 26 45.87 0.07 13.22
CA VAL A 26 45.74 1.33 12.48
C VAL A 26 46.83 2.29 12.94
N ASP A 27 47.06 2.38 14.25
CA ASP A 27 48.08 3.24 14.84
C ASP A 27 49.50 2.79 14.44
N GLU A 28 49.80 1.48 14.46
CA GLU A 28 51.07 0.93 13.95
C GLU A 28 51.31 1.29 12.47
N HIS A 29 50.26 1.30 11.64
CA HIS A 29 50.39 1.72 10.25
C HIS A 29 50.60 3.23 10.10
N LEU A 30 50.03 4.06 10.98
CA LEU A 30 50.26 5.51 10.97
C LEU A 30 51.71 5.87 11.30
N GLU A 31 52.39 5.07 12.13
CA GLU A 31 53.83 5.22 12.41
C GLU A 31 54.70 4.95 11.17
N GLN A 32 54.23 4.06 10.28
CA GLN A 32 54.99 3.60 9.11
C GLN A 32 54.62 4.35 7.81
N CYS A 33 53.41 4.93 7.72
CA CYS A 33 52.88 5.50 6.48
C CYS A 33 52.59 7.01 6.60
N GLY A 34 53.51 7.85 6.11
CA GLY A 34 53.35 9.30 6.08
C GLY A 34 52.17 9.79 5.23
N GLU A 35 51.79 9.06 4.18
CA GLU A 35 50.62 9.40 3.36
C GLU A 35 49.29 9.23 4.12
N CYS A 36 49.14 8.14 4.89
CA CYS A 36 47.94 7.93 5.70
C CYS A 36 47.86 8.93 6.87
N CYS A 37 49.01 9.27 7.47
CA CYS A 37 49.09 10.27 8.53
C CYS A 37 48.67 11.68 8.03
N SER A 38 49.24 12.13 6.91
CA SER A 38 48.86 13.41 6.29
C SER A 38 47.40 13.44 5.83
N TRP A 39 46.90 12.35 5.24
CA TRP A 39 45.48 12.21 4.90
C TRP A 39 44.57 12.32 6.12
N TYR A 40 44.92 11.67 7.25
CA TYR A 40 44.11 11.69 8.45
C TYR A 40 43.99 13.09 9.07
N VAL A 41 45.11 13.82 9.16
CA VAL A 41 45.12 15.22 9.64
C VAL A 41 44.22 16.10 8.76
N ALA A 42 44.35 15.98 7.43
CA ALA A 42 43.52 16.73 6.49
C ALA A 42 42.03 16.37 6.58
N ALA A 43 41.71 15.08 6.75
CA ALA A 43 40.35 14.60 6.90
C ALA A 43 39.70 15.11 8.20
N VAL A 44 40.41 15.06 9.33
CA VAL A 44 39.93 15.59 10.62
C VAL A 44 39.67 17.09 10.55
N GLU A 45 40.56 17.86 9.93
CA GLU A 45 40.38 19.30 9.75
C GLU A 45 39.16 19.62 8.87
N THR A 46 39.01 18.89 7.76
CA THR A 46 37.87 19.04 6.85
C THR A 46 36.55 18.73 7.56
N SER A 47 36.49 17.63 8.32
CA SER A 47 35.28 17.25 9.07
C SER A 47 34.93 18.25 10.17
N LYS A 48 35.92 18.93 10.79
CA LYS A 48 35.65 20.02 11.74
C LYS A 48 35.00 21.23 11.04
N ARG A 49 35.58 21.70 9.93
CA ARG A 49 35.03 22.82 9.14
C ARG A 49 33.59 22.56 8.67
N LEU A 50 33.30 21.32 8.25
CA LEU A 50 31.95 20.92 7.83
C LEU A 50 30.95 20.91 9.00
N ARG A 51 31.35 20.43 10.18
CA ARG A 51 30.50 20.45 11.39
C ARG A 51 30.19 21.86 11.85
N ASP A 52 31.16 22.76 11.81
CA ASP A 52 30.98 24.17 12.20
C ASP A 52 30.04 24.92 11.24
N THR A 53 29.89 24.43 10.01
CA THR A 53 28.99 25.00 8.98
C THR A 53 27.57 24.44 9.05
N SER A 54 27.27 23.51 9.97
CA SER A 54 25.95 22.88 10.09
C SER A 54 24.89 23.88 10.58
N SER A 55 24.44 24.76 9.69
CA SER A 55 23.13 25.39 9.80
C SER A 55 22.09 24.29 9.61
N TYR A 56 21.05 24.31 10.44
CA TYR A 56 19.86 23.46 10.34
C TYR A 56 19.54 23.13 8.87
N ALA A 57 19.78 21.88 8.46
CA ALA A 57 19.49 21.45 7.10
C ALA A 57 17.96 21.56 6.92
N PRO A 58 17.46 22.34 5.94
CA PRO A 58 16.03 22.45 5.73
C PRO A 58 15.43 21.08 5.41
N ASP A 59 14.20 20.83 5.85
CA ASP A 59 13.48 19.62 5.47
C ASP A 59 13.19 19.67 3.96
N LEU A 60 14.04 19.01 3.17
CA LEU A 60 13.89 18.89 1.72
C LEU A 60 12.90 17.78 1.34
N THR A 61 12.22 17.13 2.29
CA THR A 61 11.32 16.01 1.96
C THR A 61 10.28 16.44 0.93
N ASP A 62 9.62 17.58 1.09
CA ASP A 62 8.62 18.05 0.10
C ASP A 62 9.25 18.32 -1.27
N ALA A 63 10.44 18.91 -1.31
CA ALA A 63 11.17 19.15 -2.55
C ALA A 63 11.57 17.84 -3.25
N ILE A 64 11.96 16.81 -2.48
CA ILE A 64 12.30 15.48 -2.99
C ILE A 64 11.06 14.79 -3.57
N PHE A 65 9.94 14.81 -2.86
CA PHE A 65 8.68 14.24 -3.36
C PHE A 65 8.20 14.98 -4.62
N ALA A 66 8.25 16.31 -4.62
CA ALA A 66 7.90 17.13 -5.79
C ALA A 66 8.82 16.85 -6.99
N ALA A 67 10.13 16.75 -6.78
CA ALA A 67 11.09 16.45 -7.85
C ALA A 67 10.95 15.02 -8.40
N ALA A 68 10.51 14.08 -7.57
CA ALA A 68 10.22 12.71 -7.99
C ALA A 68 8.82 12.53 -8.59
N GLU A 69 8.01 13.60 -8.65
CA GLU A 69 6.58 13.55 -9.02
C GLU A 69 5.78 12.54 -8.16
N LEU A 70 6.20 12.39 -6.90
CA LEU A 70 5.55 11.51 -5.93
C LEU A 70 4.68 12.34 -4.98
N GLU A 71 3.50 11.82 -4.64
CA GLU A 71 2.70 12.37 -3.54
C GLU A 71 3.31 11.99 -2.19
N ARG A 72 3.54 12.98 -1.32
CA ARG A 72 3.95 12.71 0.07
C ARG A 72 2.80 11.95 0.76
N PRO A 73 3.05 10.81 1.42
CA PRO A 73 2.00 10.14 2.18
C PRO A 73 1.56 11.05 3.33
N ASP A 74 0.43 11.71 3.12
CA ASP A 74 -0.13 12.69 4.03
C ASP A 74 -0.37 12.04 5.41
N ARG A 75 0.30 12.56 6.46
CA ARG A 75 0.36 11.95 7.80
C ARG A 75 -0.96 12.06 8.57
N ALA A 76 -1.95 12.80 8.07
CA ALA A 76 -3.26 12.85 8.70
C ALA A 76 -4.14 11.68 8.23
N ARG A 77 -4.28 10.64 9.07
CA ARG A 77 -5.23 9.52 8.84
C ARG A 77 -6.62 10.02 8.43
N LEU A 78 -7.05 11.18 8.96
CA LEU A 78 -8.32 11.85 8.66
C LEU A 78 -8.34 12.57 7.31
N SER A 79 -7.23 13.17 6.85
CA SER A 79 -7.17 13.78 5.52
C SER A 79 -7.32 12.72 4.44
N ARG A 80 -6.75 11.52 4.63
CA ARG A 80 -6.94 10.38 3.71
C ARG A 80 -8.38 9.92 3.58
N TRP A 81 -9.17 9.93 4.66
CA TRP A 81 -10.61 9.61 4.55
C TRP A 81 -11.35 10.69 3.78
N ARG A 82 -11.05 11.97 4.04
CA ARG A 82 -11.63 13.10 3.28
C ARG A 82 -11.20 13.08 1.81
N ALA A 83 -9.93 12.79 1.52
CA ALA A 83 -9.38 12.68 0.17
C ALA A 83 -9.93 11.46 -0.57
N ALA A 84 -10.10 10.31 0.10
CA ALA A 84 -10.75 9.15 -0.51
C ALA A 84 -12.21 9.45 -0.87
N VAL A 85 -12.95 10.15 0.00
CA VAL A 85 -14.32 10.61 -0.27
C VAL A 85 -14.36 11.70 -1.34
N ALA A 86 -13.40 12.63 -1.35
CA ALA A 86 -13.27 13.66 -2.38
C ALA A 86 -12.89 13.07 -3.74
N GLY A 87 -12.00 12.08 -3.76
CA GLY A 87 -11.60 11.32 -4.95
C GLY A 87 -12.74 10.51 -5.57
N VAL A 88 -13.83 10.25 -4.83
CA VAL A 88 -15.09 9.75 -5.44
C VAL A 88 -15.71 10.80 -6.38
N ARG A 89 -15.56 12.11 -6.08
CA ARG A 89 -16.01 13.21 -6.96
C ARG A 89 -15.10 13.36 -8.18
N ASP A 90 -13.80 13.12 -8.01
CA ASP A 90 -12.80 13.06 -9.10
C ASP A 90 -12.70 11.68 -9.76
N VAL A 91 -13.73 10.82 -9.63
CA VAL A 91 -13.89 9.67 -10.54
C VAL A 91 -14.24 10.22 -11.92
N THR A 92 -13.26 10.82 -12.57
CA THR A 92 -13.27 11.03 -14.00
C THR A 92 -13.40 9.65 -14.62
N PHE A 93 -14.47 9.45 -15.39
CA PHE A 93 -14.74 8.25 -16.19
C PHE A 93 -13.59 7.88 -17.17
N THR A 94 -12.50 8.65 -17.17
CA THR A 94 -11.29 8.49 -17.97
C THR A 94 -10.43 7.31 -17.53
N THR A 95 -10.51 6.84 -16.27
CA THR A 95 -9.95 5.54 -15.90
C THR A 95 -11.01 4.47 -16.15
N GLY A 96 -10.70 3.45 -16.95
CA GLY A 96 -11.67 2.44 -17.41
C GLY A 96 -12.42 1.65 -16.32
N ALA A 97 -12.09 1.87 -15.04
CA ALA A 97 -12.68 1.23 -13.88
C ALA A 97 -13.35 2.17 -12.87
N GLY A 98 -13.37 3.48 -13.14
CA GLY A 98 -14.02 4.46 -12.26
C GLY A 98 -15.50 4.13 -12.05
N TRP A 99 -16.21 3.82 -13.13
CA TRP A 99 -17.61 3.40 -13.11
C TRP A 99 -17.84 2.18 -12.21
N ALA A 100 -16.91 1.21 -12.20
CA ALA A 100 -17.05 -0.02 -11.42
C ALA A 100 -16.97 0.27 -9.91
N ARG A 101 -16.13 1.23 -9.51
CA ARG A 101 -16.05 1.68 -8.11
C ARG A 101 -17.31 2.42 -7.69
N VAL A 102 -17.84 3.29 -8.56
CA VAL A 102 -19.10 4.01 -8.29
C VAL A 102 -20.26 3.04 -8.17
N ALA A 103 -20.38 2.08 -9.10
CA ALA A 103 -21.40 1.03 -9.06
C ALA A 103 -21.29 0.16 -7.80
N LEU A 104 -20.07 -0.26 -7.44
CA LEU A 104 -19.81 -1.04 -6.23
C LEU A 104 -20.14 -0.24 -4.96
N GLY A 105 -19.81 1.05 -4.94
CA GLY A 105 -20.19 1.96 -3.86
C GLY A 105 -21.70 2.09 -3.72
N ALA A 106 -22.42 2.26 -4.84
CA ALA A 106 -23.88 2.32 -4.86
C ALA A 106 -24.53 1.04 -4.34
N LEU A 107 -24.04 -0.14 -4.75
CA LEU A 107 -24.47 -1.44 -4.22
C LEU A 107 -24.20 -1.54 -2.71
N GLY A 108 -23.04 -1.07 -2.25
CA GLY A 108 -22.70 -1.01 -0.83
C GLY A 108 -23.67 -0.14 -0.02
N VAL A 109 -23.96 1.08 -0.49
CA VAL A 109 -24.95 1.97 0.14
C VAL A 109 -26.33 1.31 0.17
N LEU A 110 -26.79 0.77 -0.96
CA LEU A 110 -28.10 0.13 -1.06
C LEU A 110 -28.23 -1.04 -0.08
N GLN A 111 -27.21 -1.90 0.01
CA GLN A 111 -27.21 -3.04 0.94
C GLN A 111 -27.21 -2.57 2.40
N CYS A 112 -26.46 -1.52 2.73
CA CYS A 112 -26.47 -0.94 4.08
C CYS A 112 -27.84 -0.35 4.43
N VAL A 113 -28.48 0.38 3.51
CA VAL A 113 -29.82 0.93 3.71
C VAL A 113 -30.84 -0.19 3.92
N LEU A 114 -30.80 -1.25 3.12
CA LEU A 114 -31.66 -2.41 3.28
C LEU A 114 -31.43 -3.15 4.62
N GLY A 115 -30.17 -3.34 5.02
CA GLY A 115 -29.83 -3.94 6.31
C GLY A 115 -30.30 -3.09 7.50
N LEU A 116 -30.13 -1.76 7.43
CA LEU A 116 -30.62 -0.85 8.46
C LEU A 116 -32.15 -0.79 8.50
N ALA A 117 -32.82 -0.88 7.35
CA ALA A 117 -34.26 -0.99 7.25
C ALA A 117 -34.78 -2.26 7.94
N GLN A 118 -34.12 -3.42 7.70
CA GLN A 118 -34.43 -4.68 8.39
C GLN A 118 -34.23 -4.58 9.90
N LEU A 119 -33.11 -3.97 10.33
CA LEU A 119 -32.84 -3.75 11.75
C LEU A 119 -33.89 -2.85 12.42
N ALA A 120 -34.43 -1.87 11.68
CA ALA A 120 -35.51 -0.99 12.13
C ALA A 120 -36.90 -1.67 12.14
N GLY A 121 -36.99 -2.95 11.76
CA GLY A 121 -38.23 -3.72 11.76
C GLY A 121 -39.05 -3.64 10.47
N LEU A 122 -38.46 -3.21 9.35
CA LEU A 122 -39.12 -3.29 8.05
C LEU A 122 -39.02 -4.72 7.50
N ASP A 123 -40.17 -5.38 7.37
CA ASP A 123 -40.25 -6.75 6.88
C ASP A 123 -40.23 -6.81 5.35
N PHE A 124 -39.22 -7.50 4.79
CA PHE A 124 -39.11 -7.77 3.34
C PHE A 124 -39.66 -9.16 2.96
N GLY A 125 -40.69 -9.63 3.65
CA GLY A 125 -41.36 -10.90 3.36
C GLY A 125 -40.64 -12.14 3.90
N MET A 126 -39.98 -12.05 5.06
CA MET A 126 -39.36 -13.19 5.77
C MET A 126 -40.18 -13.69 6.98
N SER A 127 -41.47 -13.38 7.03
CA SER A 127 -42.37 -13.86 8.08
C SER A 127 -42.79 -15.31 7.83
N HIS A 128 -41.98 -16.28 8.29
CA HIS A 128 -42.36 -17.69 8.32
C HIS A 128 -42.71 -18.15 9.75
N HIS A 129 -43.58 -19.16 9.84
CA HIS A 129 -44.17 -19.74 11.05
C HIS A 129 -43.20 -20.51 11.98
N HIS A 130 -41.95 -20.06 12.12
CA HIS A 130 -41.07 -20.55 13.18
C HIS A 130 -41.28 -19.71 14.45
N GLY A 131 -40.93 -20.28 15.62
CA GLY A 131 -41.05 -19.59 16.91
C GLY A 131 -40.42 -18.20 16.83
N ALA A 132 -41.13 -17.18 17.34
CA ALA A 132 -40.79 -15.77 17.14
C ALA A 132 -39.31 -15.44 17.45
N GLU A 133 -38.75 -16.06 18.49
CA GLU A 133 -37.34 -15.89 18.86
C GLU A 133 -36.36 -16.45 17.81
N MET A 134 -36.61 -17.65 17.26
CA MET A 134 -35.74 -18.24 16.23
C MET A 134 -35.76 -17.40 14.94
N THR A 135 -36.96 -16.97 14.51
CA THR A 135 -37.11 -16.08 13.35
C THR A 135 -36.34 -14.78 13.58
N ARG A 136 -36.45 -14.18 14.77
CA ARG A 136 -35.70 -12.97 15.14
C ARG A 136 -34.18 -13.19 15.13
N HIS A 137 -33.70 -14.32 15.64
CA HIS A 137 -32.27 -14.66 15.61
C HIS A 137 -31.73 -14.76 14.17
N LEU A 138 -32.42 -15.47 13.28
CA LEU A 138 -32.04 -15.58 11.86
C LEU A 138 -32.13 -14.24 11.12
N LEU A 139 -33.09 -13.38 11.46
CA LEU A 139 -33.19 -12.02 10.94
C LEU A 139 -32.01 -11.15 11.38
N ASN A 140 -31.60 -11.23 12.65
CA ASN A 140 -30.41 -10.51 13.12
C ASN A 140 -29.13 -10.99 12.43
N GLU A 141 -28.97 -12.31 12.25
CA GLU A 141 -27.82 -12.89 11.55
C GLU A 141 -27.77 -12.46 10.07
N SER A 142 -28.89 -12.55 9.36
CA SER A 142 -28.98 -12.10 7.96
C SER A 142 -28.77 -10.59 7.79
N THR A 143 -29.24 -9.79 8.75
CA THR A 143 -29.00 -8.34 8.81
C THR A 143 -27.50 -8.05 8.99
N ALA A 144 -26.83 -8.77 9.90
CA ALA A 144 -25.39 -8.62 10.14
C ALA A 144 -24.57 -8.97 8.88
N TRP A 145 -24.90 -10.08 8.20
CA TRP A 145 -24.29 -10.45 6.93
C TRP A 145 -24.50 -9.39 5.84
N SER A 146 -25.72 -8.86 5.73
CA SER A 146 -26.05 -7.80 4.76
C SER A 146 -25.23 -6.54 5.01
N LEU A 147 -25.13 -6.09 6.26
CA LEU A 147 -24.31 -4.94 6.64
C LEU A 147 -22.82 -5.17 6.37
N ALA A 148 -22.30 -6.36 6.69
CA ALA A 148 -20.90 -6.71 6.46
C ALA A 148 -20.54 -6.67 4.97
N ILE A 149 -21.38 -7.24 4.11
CA ILE A 149 -21.19 -7.23 2.65
C ILE A 149 -21.28 -5.78 2.12
N GLY A 150 -22.28 -5.01 2.54
CA GLY A 150 -22.45 -3.63 2.12
C GLY A 150 -21.27 -2.73 2.49
N ILE A 151 -20.81 -2.81 3.75
CA ILE A 151 -19.63 -2.08 4.23
C ILE A 151 -18.36 -2.55 3.51
N GLY A 152 -18.23 -3.85 3.24
CA GLY A 152 -17.13 -4.42 2.47
C GLY A 152 -17.05 -3.82 1.05
N PHE A 153 -18.19 -3.67 0.36
CA PHE A 153 -18.25 -3.04 -0.95
C PHE A 153 -17.91 -1.55 -0.91
N LEU A 154 -18.42 -0.81 0.07
CA LEU A 154 -18.01 0.59 0.31
C LEU A 154 -16.51 0.69 0.54
N TYR A 155 -15.94 -0.21 1.34
CA TYR A 155 -14.51 -0.24 1.61
C TYR A 155 -13.70 -0.56 0.35
N CYS A 156 -14.14 -1.49 -0.50
CA CYS A 156 -13.51 -1.77 -1.79
C CYS A 156 -13.61 -0.60 -2.78
N ALA A 157 -14.74 0.12 -2.78
CA ALA A 157 -14.91 1.30 -3.62
C ALA A 157 -13.94 2.43 -3.22
N LEU A 158 -13.75 2.66 -1.92
CA LEU A 158 -12.83 3.65 -1.38
C LEU A 158 -11.36 3.20 -1.41
N ARG A 159 -11.11 1.91 -1.22
CA ARG A 159 -9.79 1.29 -1.21
C ARG A 159 -9.77 0.14 -2.19
N PRO A 160 -9.46 0.41 -3.47
CA PRO A 160 -9.36 -0.63 -4.48
C PRO A 160 -8.47 -1.78 -4.05
N HIS A 161 -7.40 -1.51 -3.30
CA HIS A 161 -6.48 -2.46 -2.66
C HIS A 161 -7.17 -3.57 -1.85
N ALA A 162 -8.29 -3.29 -1.22
CA ALA A 162 -9.06 -4.26 -0.45
C ALA A 162 -9.71 -5.35 -1.30
N ALA A 163 -9.96 -5.11 -2.60
CA ALA A 163 -10.63 -6.07 -3.48
C ALA A 163 -9.91 -7.44 -3.53
N ALA A 164 -8.58 -7.47 -3.43
CA ALA A 164 -7.79 -8.69 -3.41
C ALA A 164 -8.13 -9.60 -2.21
N GLY A 165 -8.42 -9.02 -1.05
CA GLY A 165 -8.86 -9.76 0.13
C GLY A 165 -10.34 -10.14 0.11
N VAL A 166 -11.19 -9.33 -0.55
CA VAL A 166 -12.62 -9.60 -0.67
C VAL A 166 -12.92 -10.70 -1.70
N LEU A 167 -12.15 -10.78 -2.79
CA LEU A 167 -12.36 -11.76 -3.86
C LEU A 167 -12.46 -13.23 -3.40
N PRO A 168 -11.54 -13.78 -2.58
CA PRO A 168 -11.67 -15.18 -2.16
C PRO A 168 -12.94 -15.42 -1.32
N VAL A 169 -13.26 -14.50 -0.40
CA VAL A 169 -14.46 -14.63 0.46
C VAL A 169 -15.74 -14.52 -0.36
N LEU A 170 -15.86 -13.47 -1.17
CA LEU A 170 -17.03 -13.21 -2.00
C LEU A 170 -17.19 -14.25 -3.10
N GLY A 171 -16.10 -14.69 -3.71
CA GLY A 171 -16.10 -15.73 -4.74
C GLY A 171 -16.61 -17.06 -4.21
N VAL A 172 -16.13 -17.51 -3.05
CA VAL A 172 -16.61 -18.74 -2.39
C VAL A 172 -18.07 -18.58 -1.97
N LEU A 173 -18.45 -17.44 -1.39
CA LEU A 173 -19.85 -17.15 -1.03
C LEU A 173 -20.77 -17.26 -2.24
N VAL A 174 -20.43 -16.62 -3.36
CA VAL A 174 -21.23 -16.66 -4.60
C VAL A 174 -21.31 -18.08 -5.16
N ALA A 175 -20.21 -18.83 -5.15
CA ALA A 175 -20.20 -20.21 -5.63
C ALA A 175 -21.11 -21.13 -4.79
N ALA A 176 -20.97 -21.08 -3.46
CA ALA A 176 -21.79 -21.87 -2.56
C ALA A 176 -23.27 -21.48 -2.63
N LEU A 177 -23.57 -20.17 -2.61
CA LEU A 177 -24.93 -19.66 -2.75
C LEU A 177 -25.56 -20.08 -4.07
N SER A 178 -24.81 -20.03 -5.18
CA SER A 178 -25.30 -20.47 -6.48
C SER A 178 -25.66 -21.96 -6.46
N ALA A 179 -24.87 -22.80 -5.81
CA ALA A 179 -25.17 -24.23 -5.66
C ALA A 179 -26.48 -24.46 -4.87
N PHE A 180 -26.65 -23.77 -3.74
CA PHE A 180 -27.88 -23.87 -2.94
C PHE A 180 -29.11 -23.36 -3.70
N VAL A 181 -29.01 -22.18 -4.33
CA VAL A 181 -30.13 -21.58 -5.06
C VAL A 181 -30.56 -22.44 -6.24
N VAL A 182 -29.62 -23.08 -6.94
CA VAL A 182 -29.93 -24.02 -8.03
C VAL A 182 -30.63 -25.27 -7.48
N ALA A 183 -30.15 -25.84 -6.37
CA ALA A 183 -30.79 -26.99 -5.73
C ALA A 183 -32.22 -26.68 -5.25
N ASP A 184 -32.42 -25.50 -4.65
CA ASP A 184 -33.72 -25.02 -4.20
C ASP A 184 -34.68 -24.76 -5.36
N LEU A 185 -34.17 -24.22 -6.48
CA LEU A 185 -34.96 -24.02 -7.70
C LEU A 185 -35.43 -25.36 -8.28
N TYR A 186 -34.55 -26.36 -8.39
CA TYR A 186 -34.91 -27.70 -8.86
C TYR A 186 -35.88 -28.42 -7.92
N SER A 187 -35.77 -28.17 -6.62
CA SER A 187 -36.67 -28.74 -5.61
C SER A 187 -38.02 -28.02 -5.53
N GLY A 188 -38.22 -26.93 -6.29
CA GLY A 188 -39.44 -26.12 -6.25
C GLY A 188 -39.62 -25.31 -4.96
N VAL A 189 -38.57 -25.20 -4.13
CA VAL A 189 -38.60 -24.49 -2.84
C VAL A 189 -38.58 -22.97 -3.08
N VAL A 190 -37.90 -22.53 -4.13
CA VAL A 190 -37.65 -21.10 -4.41
C VAL A 190 -38.11 -20.72 -5.83
N PRO A 191 -38.89 -19.64 -5.99
CA PRO A 191 -39.30 -19.16 -7.31
C PRO A 191 -38.14 -18.50 -8.07
N ILE A 192 -38.23 -18.49 -9.41
CA ILE A 192 -37.20 -17.87 -10.26
C ILE A 192 -36.99 -16.37 -9.99
N SER A 193 -38.01 -15.65 -9.54
CA SER A 193 -37.89 -14.24 -9.13
C SER A 193 -36.93 -14.05 -7.95
N ARG A 194 -36.93 -14.98 -6.99
CA ARG A 194 -35.99 -14.98 -5.86
C ARG A 194 -34.59 -15.39 -6.31
N VAL A 195 -34.46 -16.28 -7.30
CA VAL A 195 -33.15 -16.59 -7.93
C VAL A 195 -32.53 -15.34 -8.55
N LEU A 196 -33.31 -14.56 -9.32
CA LEU A 196 -32.83 -13.32 -9.95
C LEU A 196 -32.33 -12.28 -8.95
N SER A 197 -32.93 -12.23 -7.75
CA SER A 197 -32.50 -11.33 -6.68
C SER A 197 -31.06 -11.63 -6.20
N HIS A 198 -30.64 -12.90 -6.22
CA HIS A 198 -29.26 -13.29 -5.89
C HIS A 198 -28.25 -12.96 -7.01
N GLY A 199 -28.73 -12.74 -8.25
CA GLY A 199 -27.90 -12.32 -9.38
C GLY A 199 -27.17 -10.99 -9.12
N VAL A 200 -27.70 -10.15 -8.24
CA VAL A 200 -27.04 -8.91 -7.78
C VAL A 200 -25.68 -9.20 -7.14
N LEU A 201 -25.53 -10.32 -6.41
CA LEU A 201 -24.26 -10.69 -5.78
C LEU A 201 -23.22 -11.13 -6.82
N VAL A 202 -23.66 -11.76 -7.92
CA VAL A 202 -22.79 -12.11 -9.05
C VAL A 202 -22.30 -10.84 -9.75
N VAL A 203 -23.19 -9.86 -9.97
CA VAL A 203 -22.82 -8.54 -10.50
C VAL A 203 -21.81 -7.85 -9.58
N ALA A 204 -22.03 -7.88 -8.27
CA ALA A 204 -21.09 -7.33 -7.29
C ALA A 204 -19.71 -8.01 -7.37
N LEU A 205 -19.66 -9.34 -7.47
CA LEU A 205 -18.40 -10.08 -7.66
C LEU A 205 -17.69 -9.66 -8.95
N ALA A 206 -18.41 -9.54 -10.06
CA ALA A 206 -17.83 -9.06 -11.32
C ALA A 206 -17.25 -7.65 -11.20
N LEU A 207 -17.94 -6.73 -10.50
CA LEU A 207 -17.43 -5.39 -10.21
C LEU A 207 -16.15 -5.43 -9.38
N VAL A 208 -16.08 -6.27 -8.34
CA VAL A 208 -14.88 -6.44 -7.52
C VAL A 208 -13.71 -6.98 -8.37
N VAL A 209 -13.97 -7.92 -9.29
CA VAL A 209 -12.96 -8.41 -10.25
C VAL A 209 -12.47 -7.29 -11.17
N VAL A 210 -13.36 -6.47 -11.72
CA VAL A 210 -12.98 -5.32 -12.56
C VAL A 210 -12.12 -4.33 -11.77
N VAL A 211 -12.52 -4.00 -10.53
CA VAL A 211 -11.75 -3.11 -9.64
C VAL A 211 -10.37 -3.69 -9.32
N HIS A 212 -10.28 -5.00 -9.07
CA HIS A 212 -9.01 -5.68 -8.81
C HIS A 212 -8.09 -5.68 -10.04
N ARG A 213 -8.60 -6.03 -11.22
CA ARG A 213 -7.83 -6.10 -12.47
C ARG A 213 -7.38 -4.74 -12.99
N SER A 214 -8.12 -3.69 -12.64
CA SER A 214 -7.81 -2.33 -13.09
C SER A 214 -6.78 -1.62 -12.24
N ARG A 215 -6.19 -2.30 -11.26
CA ARG A 215 -5.02 -1.79 -10.56
C ARG A 215 -3.83 -1.93 -11.50
N ARG A 216 -3.35 -0.81 -12.04
CA ARG A 216 -2.00 -0.79 -12.61
C ARG A 216 -1.03 -0.97 -11.44
N PRO A 217 -0.07 -1.90 -11.50
CA PRO A 217 1.07 -1.84 -10.61
C PRO A 217 1.77 -0.51 -10.88
N ASP A 218 1.95 0.33 -9.85
CA ASP A 218 2.80 1.52 -9.94
C ASP A 218 4.26 1.06 -10.07
N THR A 219 4.62 0.55 -11.24
CA THR A 219 5.99 0.14 -11.60
C THR A 219 6.41 0.74 -12.94
N SER A 220 5.97 1.97 -13.21
CA SER A 220 6.72 2.83 -14.14
C SER A 220 7.52 3.81 -13.29
N PRO A 221 8.86 3.66 -13.19
CA PRO A 221 9.69 4.79 -12.81
C PRO A 221 9.32 5.95 -13.74
N PRO A 222 9.24 7.21 -13.26
CA PRO A 222 9.02 8.33 -14.15
C PRO A 222 10.08 8.26 -15.25
N ALA A 223 9.63 8.10 -16.50
CA ALA A 223 10.46 8.36 -17.65
C ALA A 223 10.63 9.88 -17.71
N SER A 224 11.49 10.40 -16.84
CA SER A 224 11.98 11.75 -16.94
C SER A 224 12.74 11.84 -18.26
N ASP A 225 12.08 12.33 -19.31
CA ASP A 225 12.73 12.81 -20.53
C ASP A 225 13.62 14.04 -20.24
N ARG A 226 13.55 14.58 -19.02
CA ARG A 226 14.64 15.37 -18.45
C ARG A 226 15.77 14.41 -18.09
N ALA A 227 16.71 14.23 -19.00
CA ALA A 227 18.09 14.03 -18.58
C ALA A 227 18.40 15.09 -17.51
N PRO A 228 18.86 14.74 -16.30
CA PRO A 228 19.19 15.74 -15.30
C PRO A 228 20.21 16.69 -15.90
N ALA A 229 19.76 17.93 -16.15
CA ALA A 229 20.61 19.00 -16.64
C ALA A 229 21.80 19.12 -15.68
N ASP A 230 22.99 18.90 -16.22
CA ASP A 230 24.30 19.19 -15.63
C ASP A 230 24.37 19.10 -14.10
N LEU A 231 24.26 17.89 -13.58
CA LEU A 231 24.98 17.57 -12.34
C LEU A 231 26.48 17.65 -12.67
N VAL A 232 27.06 18.84 -12.55
CA VAL A 232 28.51 19.04 -12.64
C VAL A 232 29.15 18.36 -11.44
N LEU A 233 29.56 17.11 -11.66
CA LEU A 233 30.34 16.37 -10.67
C LEU A 233 31.71 17.05 -10.52
N PRO A 234 32.19 17.31 -9.29
CA PRO A 234 33.53 17.84 -9.09
C PRO A 234 34.60 16.85 -9.61
N PRO A 235 35.81 17.32 -9.97
CA PRO A 235 36.86 16.46 -10.47
C PRO A 235 37.14 15.30 -9.51
N GLY A 236 36.97 14.07 -9.97
CA GLY A 236 37.18 12.84 -9.18
C GLY A 236 35.91 12.19 -8.62
N ALA A 237 34.74 12.85 -8.68
CA ALA A 237 33.49 12.21 -8.32
C ALA A 237 33.05 11.23 -9.43
N GLN A 238 32.89 9.95 -9.08
CA GLN A 238 32.36 8.92 -9.97
C GLN A 238 30.91 8.64 -9.58
N PHE A 239 29.99 8.56 -10.54
CA PHE A 239 28.69 7.93 -10.29
C PHE A 239 28.96 6.54 -9.74
N GLY A 240 28.48 6.27 -8.52
CA GLY A 240 28.67 4.98 -7.88
C GLY A 240 28.16 3.87 -8.81
N ARG A 241 29.08 3.11 -9.42
CA ARG A 241 28.76 2.01 -10.36
C ARG A 241 27.96 0.86 -9.72
N ARG A 242 27.56 0.97 -8.45
CA ARG A 242 26.90 -0.09 -7.69
C ARG A 242 25.39 0.14 -7.58
N LEU A 243 24.69 0.16 -8.71
CA LEU A 243 23.24 -0.16 -8.71
C LEU A 243 22.97 -1.67 -8.56
N GLY A 244 24.03 -2.50 -8.53
CA GLY A 244 23.91 -3.96 -8.41
C GLY A 244 23.56 -4.51 -7.01
N HIS A 245 23.59 -3.70 -5.95
CA HIS A 245 23.31 -4.20 -4.58
C HIS A 245 21.86 -3.99 -4.13
N LEU A 246 21.01 -3.34 -4.94
CA LEU A 246 19.58 -3.18 -4.65
C LEU A 246 18.68 -4.20 -5.38
N ARG A 247 19.25 -5.14 -6.13
CA ARG A 247 18.51 -6.30 -6.63
C ARG A 247 18.94 -7.55 -5.89
N SER A 248 17.94 -8.17 -5.26
CA SER A 248 17.96 -9.53 -4.71
C SER A 248 18.67 -9.70 -3.37
N THR A 249 18.01 -9.27 -2.30
CA THR A 249 17.93 -10.08 -1.08
C THR A 249 17.22 -11.41 -1.41
N GLN A 250 17.91 -12.30 -2.11
CA GLN A 250 17.71 -13.73 -1.95
C GLN A 250 18.82 -14.14 -0.98
N ASP A 251 18.47 -14.10 0.30
CA ASP A 251 19.27 -14.69 1.34
C ASP A 251 19.09 -16.23 1.24
N PRO A 252 20.15 -17.01 0.93
CA PRO A 252 20.06 -18.46 0.97
C PRO A 252 20.15 -19.04 2.40
N ALA A 253 20.21 -18.21 3.44
CA ALA A 253 20.24 -18.63 4.84
C ALA A 253 18.94 -18.35 5.63
N ALA A 254 17.86 -17.96 4.96
CA ALA A 254 16.50 -17.97 5.51
C ALA A 254 15.67 -19.08 4.86
#